data_AF-A0A251X3S6-F1
#
_entry.id   AF-A0A251X3S6-F1
#
_cell.length_a   1.000
_cell.length_b   1.000
_cell.length_c   1.000
_cell.angle_alpha   90.00
_cell.angle_beta   90.00
_cell.angle_gamma   90.00
#
_symmetry.space_group_name_H-M   'P 1'
#
loop_
_entity.id
_entity.type
_entity.pdbx_description
1 polymer ?
#
loop_
_entity_poly.entity_id
_entity_poly.type
_entity_poly.pdbx_seq_one_letter_code
_entity_poly.pdbx_strand_id
1 'polypeptide(L)'
;MNELMRVIKTGTLFLFGAGMVLAAVAEETAPPVEMKAVSNVEQITESAAILSTAKTVFTVGEPITITYQGLPGNAQDWISVVQVGSADDVYSRNWTYTQSATEGEYTVKEPLVPGEYEARLYFDYPKGGMVVQKRHVFRVAEAAPSEPVVDAQAEALATQRAQRMLEIRAQFICNTIGEISKAECLNLFSFYNATQGDQWRHNEGWNRTNRPCQWYGVQCEAGHVVALNLPNNGLTGTLPDLSAFTQLKVLWLSNNKLSGELPAVEKLTNLQKLYLNGNEFSGTVPALNALQQLRALHLYENNFSGAIPELSALSQLETFYGYNNQFSGLMPSLMNLTALQELDLSINQLTGELPDLSVAPNLQYLGVEFNQLSGHFPDLTQSLGLEFLYLGNNQFCGEIPKTLPATHPFLLLNLNANGFYSDDPAVIDFLNEIDPEWTATQVACGEEEKVEEIVEEEADVEPNDDEDSAETQE
;
A
#
# COMPACT_ATOMS: atom_id res chain seq x y z
N MET A 1 30.16 -4.81 -11.12
CA MET A 1 30.21 -6.17 -10.55
C MET A 1 31.18 -6.33 -9.37
N ASN A 2 32.24 -5.53 -9.19
CA ASN A 2 33.18 -5.68 -8.05
C ASN A 2 32.97 -4.74 -6.83
N GLU A 3 31.95 -3.87 -6.80
CA GLU A 3 31.65 -3.04 -5.63
C GLU A 3 30.35 -3.39 -4.88
N LEU A 4 29.48 -4.22 -5.46
CA LEU A 4 28.25 -4.67 -4.77
C LEU A 4 28.49 -5.91 -3.85
N MET A 5 29.61 -6.61 -4.04
CA MET A 5 29.92 -7.88 -3.35
C MET A 5 30.55 -7.72 -1.94
N ARG A 6 30.58 -6.50 -1.38
CA ARG A 6 31.21 -6.26 -0.06
C ARG A 6 30.23 -6.06 1.10
N VAL A 7 28.93 -6.03 0.85
CA VAL A 7 27.92 -5.73 1.89
C VAL A 7 27.21 -6.97 2.43
N ILE A 8 27.32 -8.15 1.80
CA ILE A 8 26.54 -9.34 2.21
C ILE A 8 27.34 -10.33 3.09
N LYS A 9 28.62 -10.05 3.42
CA LYS A 9 29.45 -10.95 4.25
C LYS A 9 29.51 -10.66 5.76
N THR A 10 28.72 -9.74 6.27
CA THR A 10 28.62 -9.52 7.72
C THR A 10 27.16 -9.34 8.11
N GLY A 11 26.59 -10.39 8.70
CA GLY A 11 25.31 -10.32 9.38
C GLY A 11 25.34 -9.18 10.40
N THR A 12 24.53 -8.16 10.17
CA THR A 12 24.18 -7.16 11.18
C THR A 12 22.77 -6.70 10.87
N LEU A 13 21.88 -7.02 11.81
CA LEU A 13 20.48 -6.62 11.87
C LEU A 13 20.40 -5.08 11.88
N PHE A 14 19.87 -4.47 10.82
CA PHE A 14 19.51 -3.03 10.84
C PHE A 14 18.07 -2.89 11.36
N LEU A 15 17.95 -2.56 12.64
CA LEU A 15 16.75 -1.94 13.19
C LEU A 15 16.66 -0.49 12.69
N PHE A 16 15.54 -0.13 12.09
CA PHE A 16 15.21 1.24 11.69
C PHE A 16 15.20 2.18 12.91
N GLY A 17 16.01 3.23 12.86
CA GLY A 17 16.02 4.31 13.84
C GLY A 17 14.90 5.31 13.60
N ALA A 18 14.03 5.47 14.60
CA ALA A 18 13.23 6.67 14.80
C ALA A 18 14.12 7.79 15.36
N GLY A 19 14.01 8.98 14.79
CA GLY A 19 14.79 10.15 15.19
C GLY A 19 14.41 10.65 16.58
N MET A 20 15.43 10.90 17.42
CA MET A 20 15.32 11.81 18.55
C MET A 20 16.64 12.58 18.73
N VAL A 21 16.50 13.90 18.77
CA VAL A 21 17.53 14.89 19.00
C VAL A 21 17.96 14.83 20.47
N LEU A 22 19.25 14.66 20.74
CA LEU A 22 19.84 14.87 22.07
C LEU A 22 19.96 16.36 22.38
N ALA A 23 19.40 16.79 23.51
CA ALA A 23 19.93 17.88 24.31
C ALA A 23 19.93 17.43 25.78
N ALA A 24 21.10 17.40 26.39
CA ALA A 24 21.34 16.97 27.77
C ALA A 24 21.14 18.13 28.75
N VAL A 25 20.51 17.87 29.91
CA VAL A 25 20.84 18.47 31.22
C VAL A 25 20.51 17.43 32.32
N ALA A 26 21.34 17.46 33.37
CA ALA A 26 21.64 16.46 34.39
C ALA A 26 20.64 16.28 35.57
N GLU A 27 20.81 15.15 36.27
CA GLU A 27 20.70 14.86 37.74
C GLU A 27 19.35 15.20 38.46
N GLU A 28 18.78 14.45 39.40
CA GLU A 28 19.31 13.57 40.47
C GLU A 28 18.14 12.79 41.17
N THR A 29 18.44 11.59 41.71
CA THR A 29 17.88 10.93 42.95
C THR A 29 16.47 10.24 43.03
N ALA A 30 16.52 8.89 43.06
CA ALA A 30 15.82 7.80 43.81
C ALA A 30 14.75 8.07 44.92
N PRO A 31 14.01 7.05 45.49
CA PRO A 31 13.47 5.74 45.02
C PRO A 31 11.96 5.53 45.42
N PRO A 32 11.32 4.33 45.28
CA PRO A 32 9.86 4.17 45.23
C PRO A 32 9.21 3.85 46.59
N VAL A 33 7.92 4.18 46.75
CA VAL A 33 7.09 3.78 47.90
C VAL A 33 5.78 3.16 47.43
N GLU A 34 5.59 1.89 47.80
CA GLU A 34 4.32 1.17 47.75
C GLU A 34 3.26 1.87 48.61
N MET A 35 2.03 2.02 48.10
CA MET A 35 0.87 2.31 48.94
C MET A 35 -0.04 1.09 49.05
N LYS A 36 -0.08 0.56 50.28
CA LYS A 36 -1.09 -0.37 50.78
C LYS A 36 -2.47 0.27 50.77
N ALA A 37 -3.46 -0.52 50.35
CA ALA A 37 -4.87 -0.22 50.50
C ALA A 37 -5.32 -0.30 51.98
N VAL A 38 -6.07 0.72 52.42
CA VAL A 38 -6.98 0.71 53.58
C VAL A 38 -8.12 1.67 53.24
N SER A 39 -9.23 1.17 52.67
CA SER A 39 -10.53 0.91 53.30
C SER A 39 -11.31 2.14 53.81
N ASN A 40 -12.57 2.21 53.36
CA ASN A 40 -13.71 3.01 53.84
C ASN A 40 -13.90 4.40 53.22
N VAL A 41 -14.54 4.41 52.06
CA VAL A 41 -15.50 5.45 51.70
C VAL A 41 -16.75 4.72 51.20
N GLU A 42 -17.89 5.01 51.80
CA GLU A 42 -19.21 4.57 51.33
C GLU A 42 -19.33 4.87 49.83
N GLN A 43 -19.73 3.87 49.04
CA GLN A 43 -19.92 4.01 47.60
C GLN A 43 -20.96 5.10 47.32
N ILE A 44 -20.49 6.26 46.88
CA ILE A 44 -21.32 7.20 46.13
C ILE A 44 -21.52 6.55 44.78
N THR A 45 -22.70 5.97 44.53
CA THR A 45 -23.07 5.50 43.19
C THR A 45 -22.95 6.67 42.23
N GLU A 46 -22.03 6.55 41.28
CA GLU A 46 -21.81 7.52 40.22
C GLU A 46 -23.14 7.79 39.51
N SER A 47 -23.55 9.05 39.45
CA SER A 47 -24.83 9.43 38.86
C SER A 47 -24.91 9.01 37.39
N ALA A 48 -25.99 8.30 37.02
CA ALA A 48 -26.31 7.93 35.64
C ALA A 48 -26.75 9.12 34.77
N ALA A 49 -26.77 10.34 35.34
CA ALA A 49 -27.15 11.53 34.60
C ALA A 49 -26.17 11.82 33.45
N ILE A 50 -26.74 12.19 32.31
CA ILE A 50 -26.00 12.60 31.11
C ILE A 50 -26.18 14.10 30.94
N LEU A 51 -25.10 14.79 30.60
CA LEU A 51 -25.10 16.19 30.21
C LEU A 51 -24.33 16.31 28.90
N SER A 52 -24.92 16.94 27.89
CA SER A 52 -24.30 17.02 26.56
C SER A 52 -24.75 18.26 25.79
N THR A 53 -24.08 18.50 24.68
CA THR A 53 -24.43 19.52 23.68
C THR A 53 -24.39 18.87 22.30
N ALA A 54 -25.10 19.45 21.32
CA ALA A 54 -25.11 18.93 19.95
C ALA A 54 -23.73 18.94 19.25
N LYS A 55 -22.83 19.82 19.71
CA LYS A 55 -21.46 19.98 19.22
C LYS A 55 -20.53 20.33 20.38
N THR A 56 -19.23 20.10 20.21
CA THR A 56 -18.20 20.50 21.20
C THR A 56 -17.58 21.87 20.90
N VAL A 57 -17.84 22.45 19.71
CA VAL A 57 -17.38 23.79 19.32
C VAL A 57 -18.55 24.58 18.71
N PHE A 58 -18.76 25.80 19.21
CA PHE A 58 -19.77 26.75 18.77
C PHE A 58 -19.12 28.06 18.32
N THR A 59 -19.79 28.78 17.44
CA THR A 59 -19.36 30.14 17.04
C THR A 59 -20.01 31.22 17.92
N VAL A 60 -19.35 32.36 18.11
CA VAL A 60 -19.93 33.49 18.87
C VAL A 60 -21.29 33.87 18.27
N GLY A 61 -22.33 33.86 19.11
CA GLY A 61 -23.71 34.18 18.72
C GLY A 61 -24.54 32.98 18.25
N GLU A 62 -23.94 31.80 18.06
CA GLU A 62 -24.67 30.55 17.83
C GLU A 62 -25.47 30.16 19.10
N PRO A 63 -26.76 29.82 18.99
CA PRO A 63 -27.54 29.32 20.12
C PRO A 63 -26.95 28.01 20.66
N ILE A 64 -26.68 27.96 21.97
CA ILE A 64 -26.14 26.77 22.64
C ILE A 64 -27.24 26.15 23.49
N THR A 65 -27.56 24.89 23.21
CA THR A 65 -28.53 24.11 23.99
C THR A 65 -27.80 22.96 24.70
N ILE A 66 -28.01 22.89 26.01
CA ILE A 66 -27.53 21.81 26.89
C ILE A 66 -28.67 20.80 27.05
N THR A 67 -28.42 19.55 26.67
CA THR A 67 -29.37 18.44 26.85
C THR A 67 -28.96 17.63 28.08
N TYR A 68 -29.94 17.30 28.92
CA TYR A 68 -29.74 16.50 30.12
C TYR A 68 -30.74 15.34 30.19
N GLN A 69 -30.30 14.19 30.71
CA GLN A 69 -31.11 12.98 30.85
C GLN A 69 -30.70 12.20 32.10
N GLY A 70 -31.59 11.36 32.63
CA GLY A 70 -31.28 10.47 33.76
C GLY A 70 -31.14 11.19 35.12
N LEU A 71 -31.79 12.35 35.30
CA LEU A 71 -31.81 13.05 36.58
C LEU A 71 -32.71 12.36 37.62
N PRO A 72 -32.41 12.50 38.93
CA PRO A 72 -33.21 11.90 40.00
C PRO A 72 -34.61 12.53 40.18
N GLY A 73 -34.93 13.61 39.47
CA GLY A 73 -36.26 14.23 39.46
C GLY A 73 -36.57 15.13 40.67
N ASN A 74 -35.54 15.72 41.29
CA ASN A 74 -35.73 16.70 42.36
C ASN A 74 -35.99 18.11 41.78
N ALA A 75 -36.95 18.83 42.36
CA ALA A 75 -37.35 20.17 41.91
C ALA A 75 -36.22 21.20 42.02
N GLN A 76 -35.27 20.98 42.92
CA GLN A 76 -34.14 21.88 43.23
C GLN A 76 -32.86 21.52 42.47
N ASP A 77 -32.85 20.46 41.65
CA ASP A 77 -31.73 20.19 40.77
C ASP A 77 -31.60 21.31 39.74
N TRP A 78 -30.38 21.69 39.41
CA TRP A 78 -30.14 22.83 38.53
C TRP A 78 -28.90 22.65 37.66
N ILE A 79 -28.91 23.35 36.55
CA ILE A 79 -27.83 23.37 35.56
C ILE A 79 -27.29 24.79 35.48
N SER A 80 -25.97 24.92 35.39
CA SER A 80 -25.31 26.19 35.11
C SER A 80 -24.25 26.03 34.03
N VAL A 81 -23.94 27.11 33.34
CA VAL A 81 -22.85 27.16 32.35
C VAL A 81 -21.85 28.21 32.81
N VAL A 82 -20.60 27.80 33.00
CA VAL A 82 -19.51 28.66 33.48
C VAL A 82 -18.25 28.42 32.65
N GLN A 83 -17.27 29.32 32.78
CA GLN A 83 -15.98 29.14 32.14
C GLN A 83 -15.21 27.99 32.82
N VAL A 84 -14.51 27.16 32.03
CA VAL A 84 -13.71 26.05 32.56
C VAL A 84 -12.70 26.58 33.58
N GLY A 85 -12.59 25.89 34.72
CA GLY A 85 -11.70 26.27 35.82
C GLY A 85 -12.29 27.24 36.85
N SER A 86 -13.54 27.69 36.66
CA SER A 86 -14.27 28.43 37.71
C SER A 86 -14.47 27.59 38.97
N ALA A 87 -14.56 28.20 40.16
CA ALA A 87 -14.92 27.45 41.37
C ALA A 87 -16.36 26.89 41.29
N ASP A 88 -16.65 25.81 42.03
CA ASP A 88 -17.93 25.07 41.93
C ASP A 88 -19.15 25.89 42.38
N ASP A 89 -18.90 26.90 43.21
CA ASP A 89 -19.87 27.84 43.78
C ASP A 89 -20.03 29.14 42.98
N VAL A 90 -19.42 29.24 41.79
CA VAL A 90 -19.53 30.43 40.96
C VAL A 90 -20.94 30.56 40.37
N TYR A 91 -21.58 31.70 40.64
CA TYR A 91 -22.86 32.06 40.05
C TYR A 91 -22.68 32.53 38.61
N SER A 92 -23.27 31.79 37.67
CA SER A 92 -23.46 32.21 36.28
C SER A 92 -24.78 32.97 36.11
N ARG A 93 -24.89 33.79 35.06
CA ARG A 93 -26.20 34.26 34.57
C ARG A 93 -26.91 33.23 33.69
N ASN A 94 -26.17 32.25 33.20
CA ASN A 94 -26.68 31.13 32.41
C ASN A 94 -26.91 29.92 33.30
N TRP A 95 -28.09 29.85 33.91
CA TRP A 95 -28.53 28.71 34.71
C TRP A 95 -30.05 28.52 34.67
N THR A 96 -30.51 27.34 35.09
CA THR A 96 -31.93 27.03 35.32
C THR A 96 -32.11 25.90 36.33
N TYR A 97 -33.23 25.89 37.07
CA TYR A 97 -33.72 24.67 37.74
C TYR A 97 -34.30 23.71 36.70
N THR A 98 -34.17 22.40 36.95
CA THR A 98 -34.76 21.33 36.13
C THR A 98 -36.23 21.07 36.50
N GLN A 99 -36.69 21.56 37.66
CA GLN A 99 -38.09 21.51 38.11
C GLN A 99 -38.65 20.07 38.11
N SER A 100 -37.89 19.13 38.66
CA SER A 100 -38.21 17.69 38.75
C SER A 100 -38.20 16.95 37.42
N ALA A 101 -37.83 17.60 36.31
CA ALA A 101 -37.66 16.92 35.04
C ALA A 101 -36.50 15.92 35.14
N THR A 102 -36.74 14.68 34.72
CA THR A 102 -35.71 13.64 34.64
C THR A 102 -34.83 13.78 33.39
N GLU A 103 -35.34 14.51 32.39
CA GLU A 103 -34.67 14.85 31.14
C GLU A 103 -35.20 16.18 30.59
N GLY A 104 -34.43 16.84 29.73
CA GLY A 104 -34.84 18.09 29.10
C GLY A 104 -33.69 18.84 28.45
N GLU A 105 -33.98 20.08 28.08
CA GLU A 105 -33.03 20.97 27.42
C GLU A 105 -32.99 22.35 28.08
N TYR A 106 -31.81 22.94 28.12
CA TYR A 106 -31.59 24.31 28.56
C TYR A 106 -30.80 25.09 27.50
N THR A 107 -31.42 26.11 26.92
CA THR A 107 -30.72 27.03 26.02
C THR A 107 -30.06 28.15 26.82
N VAL A 108 -28.76 28.34 26.59
CA VAL A 108 -27.94 29.40 27.16
C VAL A 108 -28.52 30.76 26.77
N LYS A 109 -28.85 31.60 27.76
CA LYS A 109 -29.62 32.83 27.57
C LYS A 109 -28.75 34.03 27.19
N GLU A 110 -27.61 34.16 27.86
CA GLU A 110 -26.64 35.23 27.66
C GLU A 110 -25.55 34.75 26.70
N PRO A 111 -25.27 35.50 25.61
CA PRO A 111 -24.21 35.17 24.67
C PRO A 111 -22.86 35.00 25.38
N LEU A 112 -22.16 33.93 25.03
CA LEU A 112 -20.82 33.64 25.53
C LEU A 112 -19.77 34.30 24.62
N VAL A 113 -18.71 34.83 25.22
CA VAL A 113 -17.53 35.32 24.48
C VAL A 113 -16.63 34.13 24.10
N PRO A 114 -15.66 34.30 23.18
CA PRO A 114 -14.73 33.22 22.86
C PRO A 114 -14.01 32.67 24.10
N GLY A 115 -14.00 31.34 24.26
CA GLY A 115 -13.42 30.67 25.42
C GLY A 115 -13.90 29.22 25.59
N GLU A 116 -13.34 28.52 26.56
CA GLU A 116 -13.79 27.18 26.96
C GLU A 116 -14.76 27.28 28.14
N TYR A 117 -15.88 26.57 28.01
CA TYR A 117 -16.98 26.56 28.97
C TYR A 117 -17.33 25.13 29.36
N GLU A 118 -17.91 25.00 30.54
CA GLU A 118 -18.50 23.75 30.99
C GLU A 118 -19.93 23.97 31.47
N ALA A 119 -20.82 23.10 31.03
CA ALA A 119 -22.12 22.92 31.64
C ALA A 119 -21.95 22.03 32.88
N ARG A 120 -22.58 22.41 33.98
CA ARG A 120 -22.51 21.73 35.27
C ARG A 120 -23.92 21.39 35.72
N LEU A 121 -24.09 20.18 36.23
CA LEU A 121 -25.31 19.72 36.85
C LEU A 121 -25.10 19.55 38.35
N TYR A 122 -26.03 20.08 39.15
CA TYR A 122 -26.01 20.06 40.60
C TYR A 122 -27.23 19.32 41.14
N PHE A 123 -27.04 18.49 42.17
CA PHE A 123 -28.14 17.88 42.94
C PHE A 123 -28.27 18.52 44.30
N ASP A 124 -29.48 18.92 44.69
CA ASP A 124 -29.75 19.41 46.04
C ASP A 124 -30.17 18.25 46.95
N TYR A 125 -29.18 17.55 47.52
CA TYR A 125 -29.42 16.62 48.64
C TYR A 125 -29.49 17.42 49.97
N PRO A 126 -30.18 16.93 51.03
CA PRO A 126 -30.75 17.72 52.12
C PRO A 126 -29.75 18.37 53.11
N LYS A 127 -28.51 18.60 52.69
CA LYS A 127 -27.49 19.38 53.40
C LYS A 127 -26.85 20.48 52.53
N GLY A 128 -27.62 21.06 51.59
CA GLY A 128 -27.35 22.37 51.00
C GLY A 128 -25.97 22.55 50.39
N GLY A 129 -25.66 21.79 49.34
CA GLY A 129 -24.33 21.79 48.71
C GLY A 129 -24.37 22.08 47.21
N MET A 130 -23.54 23.02 46.76
CA MET A 130 -23.20 23.28 45.35
C MET A 130 -22.24 22.20 44.81
N VAL A 131 -22.61 20.92 44.97
CA VAL A 131 -21.75 19.81 44.53
C VAL A 131 -22.08 19.48 43.09
N VAL A 132 -21.11 19.70 42.20
CA VAL A 132 -21.22 19.35 40.78
C VAL A 132 -21.20 17.83 40.62
N GLN A 133 -22.26 17.29 40.01
CA GLN A 133 -22.46 15.86 39.80
C GLN A 133 -21.99 15.41 38.41
N LYS A 134 -22.19 16.27 37.41
CA LYS A 134 -21.73 16.05 36.04
C LYS A 134 -21.24 17.35 35.42
N ARG A 135 -20.24 17.20 34.55
CA ARG A 135 -19.63 18.28 33.77
C ARG A 135 -19.62 17.88 32.30
N HIS A 136 -19.87 18.85 31.43
CA HIS A 136 -19.73 18.68 29.99
C HIS A 136 -19.05 19.91 29.40
N VAL A 137 -17.90 19.72 28.75
CA VAL A 137 -17.05 20.80 28.25
C VAL A 137 -17.37 21.07 26.78
N PHE A 138 -17.43 22.35 26.41
CA PHE A 138 -17.54 22.82 25.03
C PHE A 138 -16.80 24.15 24.86
N ARG A 139 -16.50 24.52 23.62
CA ARG A 139 -15.76 25.74 23.29
C ARG A 139 -16.59 26.70 22.46
N VAL A 140 -16.46 27.99 22.73
CA VAL A 140 -16.96 29.07 21.88
C VAL A 140 -15.77 29.70 21.17
N ALA A 141 -15.76 29.66 19.84
CA ALA A 141 -14.70 30.20 18.99
C ALA A 141 -15.16 31.50 18.31
N GLU A 142 -14.21 32.41 18.07
CA GLU A 142 -14.45 33.53 17.16
C GLU A 142 -14.90 33.00 15.80
N ALA A 143 -15.80 33.74 15.14
CA ALA A 143 -16.12 33.45 13.76
C ALA A 143 -14.82 33.52 12.95
N ALA A 144 -14.45 32.41 12.29
CA ALA A 144 -13.28 32.40 11.43
C ALA A 144 -13.39 33.57 10.43
N PRO A 145 -12.31 34.32 10.16
CA PRO A 145 -12.35 35.28 9.07
C PRO A 145 -12.75 34.50 7.82
N SER A 146 -13.79 34.95 7.11
CA SER A 146 -14.16 34.37 5.82
C SER A 146 -12.90 34.30 4.98
N GLU A 147 -12.49 33.10 4.57
CA GLU A 147 -11.40 32.94 3.61
C GLU A 147 -11.66 33.89 2.44
N PRO A 148 -10.64 34.63 1.94
CA PRO A 148 -10.82 35.36 0.71
C PRO A 148 -11.25 34.35 -0.35
N VAL A 149 -12.40 34.59 -0.97
CA VAL A 149 -12.84 33.84 -2.15
C VAL A 149 -11.82 34.13 -3.24
N VAL A 150 -10.75 33.35 -3.29
CA VAL A 150 -9.99 33.17 -4.51
C VAL A 150 -10.98 32.50 -5.45
N ASP A 151 -11.37 33.20 -6.50
CA ASP A 151 -12.29 32.69 -7.50
C ASP A 151 -11.69 31.40 -8.07
N ALA A 152 -12.12 30.25 -7.55
CA ALA A 152 -11.66 28.94 -7.99
C ALA A 152 -11.91 28.75 -9.49
N GLN A 153 -12.87 29.49 -10.08
CA GLN A 153 -13.08 29.52 -11.52
C GLN A 153 -12.01 30.34 -12.24
N ALA A 154 -11.53 31.45 -11.66
CA ALA A 154 -10.41 32.22 -12.20
C ALA A 154 -9.09 31.44 -12.13
N GLU A 155 -8.85 30.70 -11.06
CA GLU A 155 -7.68 29.83 -10.93
C GLU A 155 -7.75 28.64 -11.90
N ALA A 156 -8.90 27.96 -11.98
CA ALA A 156 -9.13 26.91 -12.98
C ALA A 156 -8.97 27.44 -14.42
N LEU A 157 -9.48 28.65 -14.71
CA LEU A 157 -9.34 29.29 -16.01
C LEU A 157 -7.88 29.69 -16.31
N ALA A 158 -7.13 30.15 -15.31
CA ALA A 158 -5.71 30.46 -15.45
C ALA A 158 -4.90 29.19 -15.77
N THR A 159 -5.16 28.09 -15.05
CA THR A 159 -4.58 26.77 -15.31
C THR A 159 -4.93 26.26 -16.70
N GLN A 160 -6.20 26.36 -17.11
CA GLN A 160 -6.63 25.97 -18.45
C GLN A 160 -5.94 26.81 -19.55
N ARG A 161 -5.78 28.11 -19.34
CA ARG A 161 -5.07 29.00 -20.27
C ARG A 161 -3.59 28.64 -20.36
N ALA A 162 -2.93 28.36 -19.23
CA ALA A 162 -1.54 27.93 -19.21
C ALA A 162 -1.33 26.61 -19.96
N GLN A 163 -2.21 25.63 -19.74
CA GLN A 163 -2.16 24.34 -20.43
C GLN A 163 -2.37 24.49 -21.95
N ARG A 164 -3.33 25.33 -22.36
CA ARG A 164 -3.55 25.64 -23.79
C ARG A 164 -2.35 26.34 -24.43
N MET A 165 -1.64 27.19 -23.71
CA MET A 165 -0.41 27.83 -24.21
C MET A 165 0.72 26.81 -24.39
N LEU A 166 0.86 25.82 -23.50
CA LEU A 166 1.81 24.71 -23.67
C LEU A 166 1.50 23.87 -24.91
N GLU A 167 0.22 23.54 -25.13
CA GLU A 167 -0.23 22.81 -26.33
C GLU A 167 0.06 23.57 -27.63
N ILE A 168 -0.26 24.87 -27.68
CA ILE A 168 0.00 25.71 -28.86
C ILE A 168 1.50 25.77 -29.15
N ARG A 169 2.34 25.89 -28.11
CA ARG A 169 3.79 25.91 -28.26
C ARG A 169 4.32 24.57 -28.77
N ALA A 170 3.89 23.46 -28.20
CA ALA A 170 4.24 22.12 -28.66
C ALA A 170 3.83 21.96 -30.13
N GLN A 171 2.64 22.40 -30.49
CA GLN A 171 2.11 22.34 -31.85
C GLN A 171 2.95 23.15 -32.84
N PHE A 172 3.39 24.36 -32.44
CA PHE A 172 4.25 25.20 -33.26
C PHE A 172 5.62 24.53 -33.49
N ILE A 173 6.25 24.03 -32.44
CA ILE A 173 7.56 23.35 -32.52
C ILE A 173 7.44 22.10 -33.41
N CYS A 174 6.48 21.22 -33.14
CA CYS A 174 6.28 19.96 -33.86
C CYS A 174 5.83 20.12 -35.31
N ASN A 175 5.32 21.30 -35.72
CA ASN A 175 5.04 21.59 -37.14
C ASN A 175 6.30 21.90 -37.96
N THR A 176 7.42 22.18 -37.31
CA THR A 176 8.68 22.58 -37.97
C THR A 176 9.78 21.52 -37.89
N ILE A 177 9.50 20.38 -37.25
CA ILE A 177 10.44 19.29 -37.05
C ILE A 177 10.46 18.36 -38.27
N GLY A 178 11.67 18.02 -38.71
CA GLY A 178 11.92 17.00 -39.74
C GLY A 178 12.68 15.77 -39.25
N GLU A 179 13.06 15.72 -37.97
CA GLU A 179 13.85 14.61 -37.41
C GLU A 179 12.99 13.40 -37.00
N ILE A 180 11.74 13.63 -36.59
CA ILE A 180 10.76 12.62 -36.18
C ILE A 180 9.36 12.98 -36.65
N SER A 181 8.42 12.05 -36.56
CA SER A 181 7.02 12.33 -36.89
C SER A 181 6.42 13.38 -35.94
N LYS A 182 5.44 14.13 -36.44
CA LYS A 182 4.67 15.10 -35.65
C LYS A 182 4.01 14.44 -34.42
N ALA A 183 3.53 13.20 -34.55
CA ALA A 183 2.89 12.46 -33.48
C ALA A 183 3.88 12.14 -32.35
N GLU A 184 5.07 11.61 -32.67
CA GLU A 184 6.13 11.35 -31.69
C GLU A 184 6.59 12.64 -31.01
N CYS A 185 6.75 13.72 -31.76
CA CYS A 185 7.11 15.03 -31.17
C CYS A 185 6.06 15.50 -30.15
N LEU A 186 4.78 15.46 -30.50
CA LEU A 186 3.71 15.86 -29.57
C LEU A 186 3.66 14.93 -28.35
N ASN A 187 3.95 13.63 -28.54
CA ASN A 187 3.98 12.67 -27.45
C ASN A 187 5.17 12.92 -26.49
N LEU A 188 6.34 13.34 -26.99
CA LEU A 188 7.43 13.81 -26.14
C LEU A 188 7.00 15.02 -25.30
N PHE A 189 6.29 16.00 -25.88
CA PHE A 189 5.76 17.12 -25.10
C PHE A 189 4.71 16.68 -24.05
N SER A 190 3.86 15.71 -24.39
CA SER A 190 2.92 15.12 -23.44
C SER A 190 3.66 14.45 -22.28
N PHE A 191 4.69 13.66 -22.57
CA PHE A 191 5.57 13.05 -21.59
C PHE A 191 6.25 14.09 -20.70
N TYR A 192 6.84 15.12 -21.29
CA TYR A 192 7.49 16.22 -20.58
C TYR A 192 6.53 16.90 -19.60
N ASN A 193 5.32 17.25 -20.05
CA ASN A 193 4.35 17.94 -19.20
C ASN A 193 3.79 17.02 -18.10
N ALA A 194 3.42 15.78 -18.44
CA ALA A 194 2.84 14.82 -17.51
C ALA A 194 3.80 14.46 -16.36
N THR A 195 5.10 14.46 -16.65
CA THR A 195 6.12 14.06 -15.67
C THR A 195 6.89 15.23 -15.04
N GLN A 196 6.35 16.45 -15.14
CA GLN A 196 6.91 17.69 -14.59
C GLN A 196 8.30 18.06 -15.11
N GLY A 197 8.46 18.08 -16.43
CA GLY A 197 9.67 18.37 -17.19
C GLY A 197 10.52 19.55 -16.72
N ASP A 198 9.89 20.63 -16.29
CA ASP A 198 10.59 21.83 -15.81
C ASP A 198 11.35 21.60 -14.49
N GLN A 199 10.99 20.55 -13.73
CA GLN A 199 11.58 20.18 -12.44
C GLN A 199 12.57 19.01 -12.53
N TRP A 200 12.78 18.44 -13.71
CA TRP A 200 13.77 17.38 -13.90
C TRP A 200 15.18 17.89 -13.61
N ARG A 201 16.07 16.98 -13.20
CA ARG A 201 17.50 17.28 -13.01
C ARG A 201 18.17 17.65 -14.34
N HIS A 202 17.83 16.92 -15.39
CA HIS A 202 18.30 17.06 -16.76
C HIS A 202 17.11 17.15 -17.71
N ASN A 203 16.92 18.33 -18.31
CA ASN A 203 15.89 18.61 -19.31
C ASN A 203 16.47 19.39 -20.50
N GLU A 204 17.76 19.21 -20.80
CA GLU A 204 18.46 19.93 -21.84
C GLU A 204 17.78 19.70 -23.20
N GLY A 205 17.47 20.80 -23.90
CA GLY A 205 16.80 20.78 -25.21
C GLY A 205 15.27 20.69 -25.13
N TRP A 206 14.72 19.98 -24.15
CA TRP A 206 13.29 19.79 -23.97
C TRP A 206 12.54 21.12 -23.90
N ASN A 207 11.47 21.26 -24.68
CA ASN A 207 10.65 22.47 -24.77
C ASN A 207 11.45 23.76 -25.09
N ARG A 208 12.69 23.66 -25.57
CA ARG A 208 13.57 24.80 -25.86
C ARG A 208 14.03 24.82 -27.31
N THR A 209 14.36 23.65 -27.87
CA THR A 209 14.85 23.52 -29.24
C THR A 209 13.83 22.81 -30.13
N ASN A 210 14.00 22.89 -31.44
CA ASN A 210 13.24 22.13 -32.44
C ASN A 210 14.03 20.93 -32.96
N ARG A 211 14.90 20.36 -32.11
CA ARG A 211 15.75 19.20 -32.44
C ARG A 211 15.54 18.09 -31.39
N PRO A 212 14.39 17.41 -31.41
CA PRO A 212 14.05 16.41 -30.40
C PRO A 212 15.06 15.28 -30.29
N CYS A 213 15.77 14.93 -31.37
CA CYS A 213 16.79 13.89 -31.33
C CYS A 213 18.10 14.33 -30.64
N GLN A 214 18.18 15.60 -30.26
CA GLN A 214 19.26 16.16 -29.45
C GLN A 214 18.82 16.48 -28.02
N TRP A 215 17.55 16.20 -27.66
CA TRP A 215 17.08 16.38 -26.30
C TRP A 215 17.70 15.34 -25.38
N TYR A 216 17.97 15.74 -24.14
CA TYR A 216 18.55 14.85 -23.15
C TYR A 216 17.71 13.59 -23.02
N GLY A 217 18.36 12.42 -23.12
CA GLY A 217 17.70 11.12 -23.00
C GLY A 217 16.93 10.65 -24.23
N VAL A 218 16.74 11.46 -25.28
CA VAL A 218 16.05 11.02 -26.51
C VAL A 218 17.07 10.50 -27.53
N GLN A 219 16.81 9.32 -28.08
CA GLN A 219 17.57 8.79 -29.22
C GLN A 219 16.65 8.51 -30.38
N CYS A 220 17.08 8.90 -31.58
CA CYS A 220 16.34 8.67 -32.80
C CYS A 220 17.13 7.81 -33.79
N GLU A 221 16.41 7.01 -34.56
CA GLU A 221 16.94 6.23 -35.67
C GLU A 221 15.92 6.26 -36.81
N ALA A 222 16.39 6.48 -38.05
CA ALA A 222 15.56 6.45 -39.26
C ALA A 222 14.26 7.29 -39.19
N GLY A 223 14.28 8.44 -38.50
CA GLY A 223 13.11 9.31 -38.40
C GLY A 223 12.14 8.98 -37.27
N HIS A 224 12.54 8.13 -36.32
CA HIS A 224 11.70 7.69 -35.20
C HIS A 224 12.43 7.75 -33.86
N VAL A 225 11.67 7.91 -32.77
CA VAL A 225 12.21 7.79 -31.42
C VAL A 225 12.40 6.31 -31.10
N VAL A 226 13.63 5.90 -30.81
CA VAL A 226 13.98 4.49 -30.52
C VAL A 226 14.41 4.26 -29.08
N ALA A 227 14.83 5.30 -28.36
CA ALA A 227 15.06 5.20 -26.93
C ALA A 227 14.67 6.47 -26.18
N LEU A 228 14.11 6.29 -24.99
CA LEU A 228 13.89 7.33 -24.00
C LEU A 228 14.59 6.93 -22.69
N ASN A 229 15.72 7.55 -22.40
CA ASN A 229 16.63 7.21 -21.30
C ASN A 229 16.71 8.37 -20.31
N LEU A 230 15.89 8.33 -19.26
CA LEU A 230 15.81 9.36 -18.21
C LEU A 230 15.90 8.76 -16.79
N PRO A 231 16.84 7.83 -16.50
CA PRO A 231 16.96 7.27 -15.16
C PRO A 231 17.52 8.32 -14.18
N ASN A 232 17.16 8.21 -12.90
CA ASN A 232 17.67 9.09 -11.83
C ASN A 232 17.47 10.59 -12.12
N ASN A 233 16.36 10.97 -12.74
CA ASN A 233 16.17 12.32 -13.26
C ASN A 233 15.13 13.16 -12.50
N GLY A 234 14.52 12.59 -11.46
CA GLY A 234 13.54 13.26 -10.62
C GLY A 234 12.17 13.47 -11.29
N LEU A 235 11.82 12.63 -12.28
CA LEU A 235 10.48 12.64 -12.88
C LEU A 235 9.43 12.32 -11.82
N THR A 236 8.31 13.03 -11.84
CA THR A 236 7.19 12.88 -10.90
C THR A 236 5.86 12.89 -11.63
N GLY A 237 4.80 12.29 -11.10
CA GLY A 237 3.49 12.25 -11.75
C GLY A 237 3.30 10.96 -12.55
N THR A 238 2.34 10.94 -13.48
CA THR A 238 1.96 9.71 -14.20
C THR A 238 2.57 9.65 -15.59
N LEU A 239 2.71 8.43 -16.13
CA LEU A 239 3.06 8.24 -17.53
C LEU A 239 1.84 8.50 -18.44
N PRO A 240 1.96 9.35 -19.47
CA PRO A 240 0.91 9.49 -20.47
C PRO A 240 0.90 8.31 -21.45
N ASP A 241 -0.08 8.27 -22.36
CA ASP A 241 -0.06 7.30 -23.45
C ASP A 241 1.21 7.45 -24.30
N LEU A 242 1.96 6.36 -24.47
CA LEU A 242 3.23 6.32 -25.20
C LEU A 242 3.07 5.71 -26.61
N SER A 243 1.85 5.37 -27.02
CA SER A 243 1.56 4.59 -28.24
C SER A 243 2.05 5.20 -29.55
N ALA A 244 2.39 6.49 -29.56
CA ALA A 244 3.00 7.15 -30.71
C ALA A 244 4.43 6.67 -31.00
N PHE A 245 5.18 6.19 -29.99
CA PHE A 245 6.56 5.71 -30.15
C PHE A 245 6.60 4.28 -30.69
N THR A 246 6.04 4.06 -31.87
CA THR A 246 5.86 2.71 -32.46
C THR A 246 7.18 1.97 -32.73
N GLN A 247 8.30 2.68 -32.83
CA GLN A 247 9.64 2.12 -33.04
C GLN A 247 10.50 2.11 -31.75
N LEU A 248 9.91 2.40 -30.58
CA LEU A 248 10.64 2.44 -29.33
C LEU A 248 11.20 1.06 -28.99
N LYS A 249 12.52 1.00 -28.80
CA LYS A 249 13.26 -0.21 -28.39
C LYS A 249 13.61 -0.18 -26.91
N VAL A 250 13.86 1.01 -26.35
CA VAL A 250 14.28 1.16 -24.95
C VAL A 250 13.47 2.24 -24.26
N LEU A 251 12.81 1.89 -23.16
CA LEU A 251 12.21 2.82 -22.23
C LEU A 251 12.90 2.66 -20.87
N TRP A 252 13.73 3.64 -20.49
CA TRP A 252 14.51 3.58 -19.26
C TRP A 252 14.20 4.78 -18.36
N LEU A 253 13.36 4.53 -17.35
CA LEU A 253 12.84 5.53 -16.42
C LEU A 253 13.10 5.17 -14.94
N SER A 254 14.07 4.29 -14.68
CA SER A 254 14.38 3.82 -13.34
C SER A 254 14.76 4.92 -12.35
N ASN A 255 14.52 4.70 -11.06
CA ASN A 255 14.92 5.57 -9.96
C ASN A 255 14.38 7.01 -10.12
N ASN A 256 13.07 7.11 -10.35
CA ASN A 256 12.33 8.38 -10.37
C ASN A 256 11.23 8.33 -9.30
N LYS A 257 10.23 9.21 -9.40
CA LYS A 257 9.05 9.25 -8.52
C LYS A 257 7.77 9.22 -9.36
N LEU A 258 7.81 8.44 -10.45
CA LEU A 258 6.65 8.23 -11.31
C LEU A 258 5.63 7.37 -10.56
N SER A 259 4.36 7.71 -10.66
CA SER A 259 3.28 7.05 -9.94
C SER A 259 2.08 6.76 -10.84
N GLY A 260 1.05 6.12 -10.28
CA GLY A 260 -0.15 5.70 -11.01
C GLY A 260 0.04 4.38 -11.77
N GLU A 261 -0.95 4.03 -12.59
CA GLU A 261 -0.94 2.80 -13.37
C GLU A 261 -0.06 2.91 -14.63
N LEU A 262 0.41 1.78 -15.15
CA LEU A 262 1.08 1.77 -16.44
C LEU A 262 0.07 2.08 -17.56
N PRO A 263 0.40 2.98 -18.49
CA PRO A 263 -0.40 3.20 -19.68
C PRO A 263 -0.32 1.97 -20.60
N ALA A 264 -0.93 2.08 -21.79
CA ALA A 264 -0.99 1.03 -22.81
C ALA A 264 0.39 0.67 -23.44
N VAL A 265 1.33 0.18 -22.61
CA VAL A 265 2.70 -0.19 -23.01
C VAL A 265 2.71 -1.39 -23.95
N GLU A 266 1.65 -2.21 -23.98
CA GLU A 266 1.48 -3.32 -24.91
C GLU A 266 1.47 -2.88 -26.38
N LYS A 267 1.23 -1.59 -26.65
CA LYS A 267 1.28 -1.01 -28.00
C LYS A 267 2.71 -0.78 -28.51
N LEU A 268 3.72 -0.83 -27.64
CA LEU A 268 5.13 -0.60 -27.97
C LEU A 268 5.78 -1.90 -28.50
N THR A 269 5.26 -2.46 -29.59
CA THR A 269 5.60 -3.83 -30.05
C THR A 269 7.06 -4.06 -30.44
N ASN A 270 7.86 -3.00 -30.59
CA ASN A 270 9.31 -3.07 -30.84
C ASN A 270 10.16 -2.95 -29.56
N LEU A 271 9.53 -2.88 -28.39
CA LEU A 271 10.22 -2.68 -27.13
C LEU A 271 11.07 -3.91 -26.78
N GLN A 272 12.34 -3.66 -26.51
CA GLN A 272 13.34 -4.67 -26.14
C GLN A 272 13.72 -4.55 -24.66
N LYS A 273 13.67 -3.35 -24.10
CA LYS A 273 14.07 -3.07 -22.71
C LYS A 273 13.07 -2.13 -22.07
N LEU A 274 12.47 -2.58 -20.97
CA LEU A 274 11.57 -1.80 -20.14
C LEU A 274 12.14 -1.75 -18.71
N TYR A 275 12.67 -0.59 -18.33
CA TYR A 275 13.25 -0.36 -17.02
C TYR A 275 12.46 0.72 -16.28
N LEU A 276 11.59 0.28 -15.36
CA LEU A 276 10.70 1.13 -14.56
C LEU A 276 10.96 1.01 -13.05
N ASN A 277 11.97 0.23 -12.67
CA ASN A 277 12.29 -0.06 -11.28
C ASN A 277 12.63 1.19 -10.45
N GLY A 278 12.39 1.14 -9.13
CA GLY A 278 12.64 2.27 -8.23
C GLY A 278 11.74 3.47 -8.54
N ASN A 279 10.44 3.24 -8.62
CA ASN A 279 9.40 4.27 -8.81
C ASN A 279 8.26 4.01 -7.81
N GLU A 280 7.14 4.69 -8.00
CA GLU A 280 5.93 4.60 -7.17
C GLU A 280 4.73 4.10 -8.02
N PHE A 281 4.99 3.32 -9.09
CA PHE A 281 3.92 2.79 -9.95
C PHE A 281 3.03 1.83 -9.17
N SER A 282 1.72 1.85 -9.44
CA SER A 282 0.71 1.07 -8.74
C SER A 282 -0.25 0.36 -9.69
N GLY A 283 -1.13 -0.49 -9.17
CA GLY A 283 -2.11 -1.22 -9.98
C GLY A 283 -1.50 -2.42 -10.70
N THR A 284 -2.24 -2.99 -11.65
CA THR A 284 -1.82 -4.19 -12.36
C THR A 284 -0.88 -3.86 -13.52
N VAL A 285 -0.01 -4.80 -13.86
CA VAL A 285 0.78 -4.74 -15.10
C VAL A 285 -0.10 -5.20 -16.26
N PRO A 286 -0.27 -4.42 -17.34
CA PRO A 286 -1.09 -4.80 -18.48
C PRO A 286 -0.51 -6.04 -19.19
N ALA A 287 -1.33 -6.69 -20.01
CA ALA A 287 -0.91 -7.86 -20.77
C ALA A 287 0.27 -7.52 -21.70
N LEU A 288 1.33 -8.33 -21.65
CA LEU A 288 2.57 -8.06 -22.39
C LEU A 288 2.73 -8.91 -23.66
N ASN A 289 1.70 -9.68 -24.05
CA ASN A 289 1.76 -10.68 -25.13
C ASN A 289 2.15 -10.11 -26.51
N ALA A 290 1.98 -8.80 -26.71
CA ALA A 290 2.38 -8.11 -27.94
C ALA A 290 3.87 -7.72 -27.98
N LEU A 291 4.58 -7.75 -26.85
CA LEU A 291 5.98 -7.31 -26.71
C LEU A 291 6.99 -8.43 -27.01
N GLN A 292 6.83 -9.12 -28.14
CA GLN A 292 7.61 -10.34 -28.45
C GLN A 292 9.12 -10.12 -28.63
N GLN A 293 9.57 -8.87 -28.71
CA GLN A 293 10.99 -8.49 -28.77
C GLN A 293 11.58 -8.14 -27.40
N LEU A 294 10.78 -8.20 -26.33
CA LEU A 294 11.21 -7.83 -24.99
C LEU A 294 12.26 -8.81 -24.48
N ARG A 295 13.40 -8.26 -24.06
CA ARG A 295 14.55 -8.98 -23.50
C ARG A 295 14.74 -8.69 -22.03
N ALA A 296 14.45 -7.46 -21.60
CA ALA A 296 14.58 -7.08 -20.20
C ALA A 296 13.31 -6.37 -19.70
N LEU A 297 12.74 -6.91 -18.63
CA LEU A 297 11.60 -6.34 -17.92
C LEU A 297 12.00 -6.12 -16.46
N HIS A 298 12.28 -4.86 -16.06
CA HIS A 298 12.62 -4.54 -14.67
C HIS A 298 11.55 -3.64 -14.07
N LEU A 299 10.78 -4.20 -13.15
CA LEU A 299 9.64 -3.56 -12.47
C LEU A 299 9.82 -3.50 -10.95
N TYR A 300 10.93 -4.00 -10.43
CA TYR A 300 11.20 -4.10 -9.00
C TYR A 300 11.17 -2.75 -8.26
N GLU A 301 10.98 -2.77 -6.94
CA GLU A 301 10.88 -1.56 -6.10
C GLU A 301 9.81 -0.58 -6.63
N ASN A 302 8.58 -1.06 -6.68
CA ASN A 302 7.37 -0.30 -7.02
C ASN A 302 6.20 -0.78 -6.11
N ASN A 303 4.98 -0.34 -6.42
CA ASN A 303 3.75 -0.72 -5.74
C ASN A 303 2.79 -1.50 -6.66
N PHE A 304 3.32 -2.25 -7.65
CA PHE A 304 2.50 -3.07 -8.54
C PHE A 304 1.76 -4.15 -7.75
N SER A 305 0.51 -4.42 -8.12
CA SER A 305 -0.36 -5.36 -7.43
C SER A 305 -1.10 -6.29 -8.40
N GLY A 306 -1.77 -7.31 -7.86
CA GLY A 306 -2.45 -8.34 -8.64
C GLY A 306 -1.50 -9.36 -9.26
N ALA A 307 -2.01 -10.12 -10.22
CA ALA A 307 -1.24 -11.19 -10.86
C ALA A 307 -0.11 -10.66 -11.74
N ILE A 308 0.99 -11.41 -11.79
CA ILE A 308 2.03 -11.23 -12.80
C ILE A 308 1.41 -11.58 -14.17
N PRO A 309 1.58 -10.74 -15.21
CA PRO A 309 0.99 -10.99 -16.52
C PRO A 309 1.60 -12.23 -17.17
N GLU A 310 0.83 -12.88 -18.04
CA GLU A 310 1.31 -14.03 -18.81
C GLU A 310 2.56 -13.70 -19.65
N LEU A 311 3.60 -14.51 -19.50
CA LEU A 311 4.91 -14.29 -20.11
C LEU A 311 5.17 -15.19 -21.31
N SER A 312 4.34 -16.22 -21.56
CA SER A 312 4.58 -17.27 -22.56
C SER A 312 4.78 -16.81 -24.02
N ALA A 313 4.40 -15.58 -24.35
CA ALA A 313 4.65 -14.97 -25.66
C ALA A 313 6.03 -14.30 -25.78
N LEU A 314 6.72 -14.06 -24.66
CA LEU A 314 7.98 -13.31 -24.56
C LEU A 314 9.19 -14.22 -24.76
N SER A 315 9.24 -14.94 -25.88
CA SER A 315 10.30 -15.93 -26.16
C SER A 315 11.74 -15.38 -26.16
N GLN A 316 11.91 -14.06 -26.27
CA GLN A 316 13.21 -13.38 -26.21
C GLN A 316 13.55 -12.82 -24.83
N LEU A 317 12.68 -13.01 -23.81
CA LEU A 317 12.91 -12.46 -22.48
C LEU A 317 14.12 -13.14 -21.85
N GLU A 318 15.13 -12.34 -21.53
CA GLU A 318 16.40 -12.76 -20.93
C GLU A 318 16.36 -12.54 -19.40
N THR A 319 15.81 -11.40 -18.95
CA THR A 319 15.75 -11.05 -17.52
C THR A 319 14.39 -10.48 -17.13
N PHE A 320 13.80 -10.99 -16.06
CA PHE A 320 12.66 -10.38 -15.38
C PHE A 320 12.94 -10.18 -13.89
N TYR A 321 12.97 -8.91 -13.47
CA TYR A 321 13.07 -8.53 -12.06
C TYR A 321 11.80 -7.80 -11.63
N GLY A 322 10.96 -8.48 -10.84
CA GLY A 322 9.71 -7.97 -10.27
C GLY A 322 9.72 -7.91 -8.74
N TYR A 323 10.88 -8.06 -8.10
CA TYR A 323 10.98 -8.13 -6.64
C TYR A 323 10.55 -6.84 -5.92
N ASN A 324 10.18 -6.94 -4.65
CA ASN A 324 9.76 -5.81 -3.81
C ASN A 324 8.60 -5.01 -4.44
N ASN A 325 7.48 -5.71 -4.60
CA ASN A 325 6.19 -5.20 -5.08
C ASN A 325 5.06 -5.80 -4.22
N GLN A 326 3.81 -5.73 -4.70
CA GLN A 326 2.62 -6.31 -4.09
C GLN A 326 1.97 -7.34 -5.03
N PHE A 327 2.76 -8.00 -5.90
CA PHE A 327 2.24 -9.04 -6.79
C PHE A 327 1.67 -10.20 -5.98
N SER A 328 0.53 -10.73 -6.42
CA SER A 328 -0.21 -11.79 -5.73
C SER A 328 -0.73 -12.84 -6.70
N GLY A 329 -1.21 -13.96 -6.16
CA GLY A 329 -1.64 -15.10 -6.96
C GLY A 329 -0.46 -15.97 -7.42
N LEU A 330 -0.69 -16.77 -8.46
CA LEU A 330 0.28 -17.75 -8.94
C LEU A 330 1.42 -17.11 -9.73
N MET A 331 2.58 -17.76 -9.71
CA MET A 331 3.63 -17.48 -10.69
C MET A 331 3.15 -17.84 -12.11
N PRO A 332 3.50 -17.03 -13.14
CA PRO A 332 3.10 -17.33 -14.51
C PRO A 332 3.86 -18.56 -15.02
N SER A 333 3.29 -19.23 -16.03
CA SER A 333 4.00 -20.30 -16.72
C SER A 333 5.28 -19.78 -17.38
N LEU A 334 6.38 -20.54 -17.27
CA LEU A 334 7.64 -20.25 -17.95
C LEU A 334 7.71 -20.90 -19.34
N MET A 335 6.60 -21.45 -19.84
CA MET A 335 6.54 -22.08 -21.15
C MET A 335 7.00 -21.12 -22.25
N ASN A 336 7.87 -21.60 -23.14
CA ASN A 336 8.49 -20.85 -24.24
C ASN A 336 9.48 -19.75 -23.84
N LEU A 337 9.77 -19.55 -22.55
CA LEU A 337 10.79 -18.59 -22.08
C LEU A 337 12.20 -19.17 -22.21
N THR A 338 12.52 -19.68 -23.40
CA THR A 338 13.79 -20.38 -23.65
C THR A 338 15.02 -19.46 -23.57
N ALA A 339 14.86 -18.15 -23.69
CA ALA A 339 15.94 -17.19 -23.54
C ALA A 339 16.16 -16.73 -22.08
N LEU A 340 15.25 -17.09 -21.16
CA LEU A 340 15.25 -16.57 -19.80
C LEU A 340 16.44 -17.12 -19.02
N GLN A 341 17.23 -16.19 -18.47
CA GLN A 341 18.43 -16.47 -17.69
C GLN A 341 18.21 -16.08 -16.23
N GLU A 342 17.47 -15.01 -15.98
CA GLU A 342 17.31 -14.48 -14.63
C GLU A 342 15.85 -14.11 -14.33
N LEU A 343 15.32 -14.67 -13.25
CA LEU A 343 14.00 -14.37 -12.73
C LEU A 343 14.09 -14.06 -11.23
N ASP A 344 13.71 -12.85 -10.84
CA ASP A 344 13.61 -12.46 -9.43
C ASP A 344 12.23 -11.86 -9.13
N LEU A 345 11.46 -12.57 -8.31
CA LEU A 345 10.12 -12.22 -7.85
C LEU A 345 10.05 -12.16 -6.32
N SER A 346 11.20 -12.05 -5.65
CA SER A 346 11.29 -12.03 -4.19
C SER A 346 10.52 -10.84 -3.58
N ILE A 347 10.10 -10.93 -2.32
CA ILE A 347 9.41 -9.86 -1.58
C ILE A 347 8.12 -9.45 -2.32
N ASN A 348 7.18 -10.39 -2.39
CA ASN A 348 5.85 -10.22 -2.96
C ASN A 348 4.83 -11.03 -2.13
N GLN A 349 3.64 -11.26 -2.67
CA GLN A 349 2.54 -12.02 -2.04
C GLN A 349 2.12 -13.20 -2.92
N LEU A 350 3.09 -13.81 -3.63
CA LEU A 350 2.83 -14.93 -4.55
C LEU A 350 2.48 -16.20 -3.76
N THR A 351 1.54 -16.97 -4.29
CA THR A 351 1.01 -18.20 -3.67
C THR A 351 1.09 -19.39 -4.64
N GLY A 352 0.80 -20.59 -4.13
CA GLY A 352 0.81 -21.82 -4.91
C GLY A 352 2.21 -22.36 -5.15
N GLU A 353 2.33 -23.33 -6.06
CA GLU A 353 3.60 -24.00 -6.34
C GLU A 353 4.46 -23.24 -7.36
N LEU A 354 5.77 -23.55 -7.36
CA LEU A 354 6.65 -23.12 -8.46
C LEU A 354 6.16 -23.71 -9.79
N PRO A 355 6.20 -22.94 -10.90
CA PRO A 355 5.94 -23.49 -12.22
C PRO A 355 7.03 -24.48 -12.61
N ASP A 356 6.73 -25.35 -13.58
CA ASP A 356 7.73 -26.26 -14.16
C ASP A 356 8.94 -25.46 -14.67
N LEU A 357 10.10 -25.71 -14.07
CA LEU A 357 11.35 -25.02 -14.44
C LEU A 357 12.04 -25.68 -15.63
N SER A 358 11.67 -26.92 -15.97
CA SER A 358 12.28 -27.68 -17.08
C SER A 358 12.02 -27.04 -18.45
N VAL A 359 10.98 -26.22 -18.56
CA VAL A 359 10.63 -25.47 -19.77
C VAL A 359 11.41 -24.16 -19.94
N ALA A 360 12.26 -23.80 -18.97
CA ALA A 360 13.19 -22.66 -19.01
C ALA A 360 14.65 -23.12 -18.85
N PRO A 361 15.21 -23.88 -19.82
CA PRO A 361 16.47 -24.61 -19.66
C PRO A 361 17.72 -23.72 -19.52
N ASN A 362 17.62 -22.42 -19.83
CA ASN A 362 18.73 -21.47 -19.74
C ASN A 362 18.71 -20.65 -18.44
N LEU A 363 17.79 -20.95 -17.51
CA LEU A 363 17.67 -20.23 -16.24
C LEU A 363 18.92 -20.47 -15.37
N GLN A 364 19.54 -19.39 -14.94
CA GLN A 364 20.77 -19.36 -14.13
C GLN A 364 20.53 -18.79 -12.73
N TYR A 365 19.54 -17.89 -12.62
CA TYR A 365 19.15 -17.26 -11.36
C TYR A 365 17.64 -17.35 -11.17
N LEU A 366 17.23 -17.91 -10.03
CA LEU A 366 15.84 -17.90 -9.56
C LEU A 366 15.79 -17.36 -8.13
N GLY A 367 15.14 -16.21 -7.95
CA GLY A 367 14.82 -15.63 -6.65
C GLY A 367 13.31 -15.52 -6.45
N VAL A 368 12.79 -16.15 -5.41
CA VAL A 368 11.37 -16.07 -5.01
C VAL A 368 11.21 -15.93 -3.50
N GLU A 369 12.24 -15.46 -2.81
CA GLU A 369 12.23 -15.38 -1.35
C GLU A 369 11.15 -14.44 -0.83
N PHE A 370 10.72 -14.61 0.41
CA PHE A 370 9.72 -13.72 1.05
C PHE A 370 8.43 -13.64 0.22
N ASN A 371 7.82 -14.81 -0.01
CA ASN A 371 6.51 -14.97 -0.62
C ASN A 371 5.66 -15.94 0.23
N GLN A 372 4.57 -16.44 -0.31
CA GLN A 372 3.68 -17.45 0.29
C GLN A 372 3.62 -18.70 -0.60
N LEU A 373 4.71 -19.01 -1.32
CA LEU A 373 4.78 -20.15 -2.22
C LEU A 373 4.84 -21.45 -1.43
N SER A 374 4.19 -22.49 -1.92
CA SER A 374 4.09 -23.81 -1.30
C SER A 374 4.49 -24.91 -2.28
N GLY A 375 4.30 -26.17 -1.89
CA GLY A 375 4.68 -27.32 -2.70
C GLY A 375 6.09 -27.82 -2.38
N HIS A 376 6.59 -28.70 -3.24
CA HIS A 376 7.82 -29.46 -3.01
C HIS A 376 9.06 -28.76 -3.59
N PHE A 377 10.23 -29.29 -3.25
CA PHE A 377 11.47 -28.86 -3.89
C PHE A 377 11.36 -29.05 -5.42
N PRO A 378 11.71 -28.04 -6.24
CA PRO A 378 11.49 -28.09 -7.68
C PRO A 378 12.30 -29.21 -8.36
N ASP A 379 11.75 -29.81 -9.42
CA ASP A 379 12.51 -30.69 -10.29
C ASP A 379 13.49 -29.87 -11.13
N LEU A 380 14.78 -30.06 -10.88
CA LEU A 380 15.87 -29.34 -11.55
C LEU A 380 16.56 -30.19 -12.63
N THR A 381 16.07 -31.39 -12.96
CA THR A 381 16.76 -32.33 -13.86
C THR A 381 17.13 -31.75 -15.24
N GLN A 382 16.37 -30.77 -15.73
CA GLN A 382 16.63 -30.06 -17.00
C GLN A 382 17.22 -28.65 -16.82
N SER A 383 17.33 -28.16 -15.58
CA SER A 383 17.79 -26.80 -15.25
C SER A 383 19.25 -26.80 -14.81
N LEU A 384 20.09 -27.55 -15.53
CA LEU A 384 21.50 -27.80 -15.18
C LEU A 384 22.37 -26.54 -15.12
N GLY A 385 21.91 -25.42 -15.70
CA GLY A 385 22.58 -24.12 -15.67
C GLY A 385 22.22 -23.26 -14.45
N LEU A 386 21.34 -23.73 -13.56
CA LEU A 386 20.89 -22.96 -12.40
C LEU A 386 22.00 -22.87 -11.33
N GLU A 387 22.57 -21.67 -11.19
CA GLU A 387 23.70 -21.39 -10.27
C GLU A 387 23.23 -20.73 -8.97
N PHE A 388 22.13 -19.98 -9.02
CA PHE A 388 21.60 -19.22 -7.90
C PHE A 388 20.13 -19.58 -7.67
N LEU A 389 19.82 -20.13 -6.50
CA LEU A 389 18.47 -20.53 -6.13
C LEU A 389 18.13 -20.00 -4.74
N TYR A 390 17.20 -19.06 -4.68
CA TYR A 390 16.74 -18.44 -3.44
C TYR A 390 15.25 -18.72 -3.23
N LEU A 391 14.94 -19.64 -2.33
CA LEU A 391 13.58 -20.07 -1.98
C LEU A 391 13.16 -19.66 -0.56
N GLY A 392 14.04 -18.98 0.17
CA GLY A 392 13.87 -18.74 1.60
C GLY A 392 12.60 -17.93 1.96
N ASN A 393 12.11 -18.09 3.19
CA ASN A 393 10.93 -17.41 3.71
C ASN A 393 9.69 -17.63 2.82
N ASN A 394 9.30 -18.91 2.69
CA ASN A 394 8.11 -19.36 1.97
C ASN A 394 7.40 -20.47 2.78
N GLN A 395 6.48 -21.19 2.15
CA GLN A 395 5.72 -22.31 2.70
C GLN A 395 6.04 -23.62 1.97
N PHE A 396 7.21 -23.73 1.34
CA PHE A 396 7.62 -24.98 0.70
C PHE A 396 7.77 -26.09 1.73
N CYS A 397 7.46 -27.32 1.35
CA CYS A 397 7.53 -28.48 2.23
C CYS A 397 7.99 -29.71 1.45
N GLY A 398 8.74 -30.59 2.12
CA GLY A 398 9.01 -31.92 1.60
C GLY A 398 10.49 -32.30 1.61
N GLU A 399 10.76 -33.52 1.16
CA GLU A 399 12.11 -34.07 1.11
C GLU A 399 12.91 -33.42 -0.04
N ILE A 400 14.14 -33.00 0.25
CA ILE A 400 15.09 -32.52 -0.75
C ILE A 400 15.63 -33.73 -1.56
N PRO A 401 15.60 -33.69 -2.90
CA PRO A 401 16.02 -34.82 -3.73
C PRO A 401 17.48 -35.26 -3.50
N LYS A 402 17.68 -36.58 -3.36
CA LYS A 402 19.01 -37.22 -3.16
C LYS A 402 19.98 -36.98 -4.32
N THR A 403 19.46 -36.61 -5.48
CA THR A 403 20.24 -36.28 -6.68
C THR A 403 20.83 -34.87 -6.65
N LEU A 404 20.39 -33.99 -5.74
CA LEU A 404 20.77 -32.57 -5.72
C LEU A 404 22.30 -32.37 -5.69
N PRO A 405 23.08 -33.01 -4.79
CA PRO A 405 24.52 -32.78 -4.71
C PRO A 405 25.30 -33.17 -5.97
N ALA A 406 24.77 -34.13 -6.74
CA ALA A 406 25.42 -34.66 -7.94
C ALA A 406 25.04 -33.90 -9.22
N THR A 407 23.92 -33.18 -9.21
CA THR A 407 23.31 -32.61 -10.43
C THR A 407 23.55 -31.11 -10.59
N HIS A 408 23.73 -30.36 -9.49
CA HIS A 408 23.80 -28.89 -9.54
C HIS A 408 24.88 -28.35 -8.58
N PRO A 409 25.97 -27.76 -9.10
CA PRO A 409 26.94 -27.04 -8.30
C PRO A 409 26.44 -25.61 -8.07
N PHE A 410 25.45 -25.42 -7.21
CA PHE A 410 25.00 -24.08 -6.85
C PHE A 410 26.17 -23.23 -6.36
N LEU A 411 26.23 -21.99 -6.85
CA LEU A 411 27.12 -20.97 -6.29
C LEU A 411 26.52 -20.37 -5.02
N LEU A 412 25.19 -20.27 -4.98
CA LEU A 412 24.45 -19.87 -3.80
C LEU A 412 23.08 -20.56 -3.79
N LEU A 413 22.77 -21.19 -2.67
CA LEU A 413 21.49 -21.81 -2.37
C LEU A 413 20.97 -21.24 -1.05
N ASN A 414 19.72 -20.81 -1.01
CA ASN A 414 19.07 -20.35 0.21
C ASN A 414 17.70 -21.01 0.35
N LEU A 415 17.58 -21.93 1.31
CA LEU A 415 16.36 -22.70 1.59
C LEU A 415 15.72 -22.31 2.92
N ASN A 416 16.26 -21.30 3.59
CA ASN A 416 15.93 -20.96 4.96
C ASN A 416 14.44 -20.63 5.17
N ALA A 417 13.89 -20.90 6.35
CA ALA A 417 12.51 -20.56 6.69
C ALA A 417 11.47 -21.13 5.70
N ASN A 418 11.49 -22.46 5.55
CA ASN A 418 10.51 -23.29 4.84
C ASN A 418 10.23 -24.55 5.68
N GLY A 419 9.68 -25.62 5.10
CA GLY A 419 9.53 -26.95 5.69
C GLY A 419 10.26 -28.05 4.93
N PHE A 420 11.46 -27.75 4.42
CA PHE A 420 12.29 -28.76 3.75
C PHE A 420 12.95 -29.70 4.76
N TYR A 421 13.15 -30.95 4.39
CA TYR A 421 13.93 -31.91 5.18
C TYR A 421 14.73 -32.85 4.27
N SER A 422 15.71 -33.56 4.84
CA SER A 422 16.37 -34.69 4.19
C SER A 422 16.88 -35.65 5.23
N ASP A 423 16.82 -36.95 4.93
CA ASP A 423 17.44 -38.01 5.75
C ASP A 423 18.76 -38.53 5.14
N ASP A 424 19.13 -38.03 3.96
CA ASP A 424 20.30 -38.47 3.21
C ASP A 424 21.56 -37.72 3.71
N PRO A 425 22.57 -38.41 4.27
CA PRO A 425 23.78 -37.76 4.78
C PRO A 425 24.53 -36.94 3.72
N ALA A 426 24.52 -37.36 2.44
CA ALA A 426 25.21 -36.64 1.38
C ALA A 426 24.51 -35.32 1.04
N VAL A 427 23.17 -35.29 1.10
CA VAL A 427 22.39 -34.06 0.94
C VAL A 427 22.63 -33.13 2.13
N ILE A 428 22.59 -33.66 3.36
CA ILE A 428 22.83 -32.88 4.57
C ILE A 428 24.23 -32.26 4.56
N ASP A 429 25.28 -33.04 4.26
CA ASP A 429 26.66 -32.56 4.20
C ASP A 429 26.82 -31.47 3.13
N PHE A 430 26.22 -31.67 1.94
CA PHE A 430 26.20 -30.67 0.88
C PHE A 430 25.53 -29.37 1.31
N LEU A 431 24.34 -29.45 1.92
CA LEU A 431 23.60 -28.28 2.38
C LEU A 431 24.30 -27.55 3.53
N ASN A 432 24.93 -28.27 4.46
CA ASN A 432 25.70 -27.65 5.53
C ASN A 432 26.92 -26.87 5.03
N GLU A 433 27.46 -27.22 3.87
CA GLU A 433 28.57 -26.48 3.23
C GLU A 433 28.08 -25.17 2.57
N ILE A 434 26.94 -25.23 1.86
CA ILE A 434 26.45 -24.12 1.03
C ILE A 434 25.43 -23.19 1.71
N ASP A 435 24.57 -23.73 2.57
CA ASP A 435 23.56 -23.02 3.37
C ASP A 435 23.59 -23.52 4.82
N PRO A 436 24.59 -23.12 5.64
CA PRO A 436 24.83 -23.71 6.96
C PRO A 436 23.67 -23.60 7.96
N GLU A 437 22.74 -22.66 7.73
CA GLU A 437 21.61 -22.41 8.62
C GLU A 437 20.33 -23.10 8.14
N TRP A 438 20.36 -23.82 7.00
CA TRP A 438 19.16 -24.35 6.36
C TRP A 438 18.31 -25.15 7.33
N THR A 439 18.88 -26.11 8.07
CA THR A 439 18.13 -26.96 9.00
C THR A 439 17.57 -26.17 10.20
N ALA A 440 18.30 -25.17 10.70
CA ALA A 440 17.94 -24.45 11.92
C ALA A 440 16.70 -23.56 11.73
N THR A 441 16.43 -23.18 10.48
CA THR A 441 15.35 -22.26 10.14
C THR A 441 14.11 -22.97 9.60
N GLN A 442 14.14 -24.29 9.39
CA GLN A 442 12.96 -25.02 8.91
C GLN A 442 11.89 -25.10 9.98
N VAL A 443 10.64 -24.95 9.55
CA VAL A 443 9.42 -25.16 10.32
C VAL A 443 8.80 -26.50 9.90
N ALA A 444 8.11 -27.16 10.83
CA ALA A 444 7.34 -28.34 10.45
C ALA A 444 6.30 -27.96 9.39
N CYS A 445 6.14 -28.80 8.37
CA CYS A 445 5.06 -28.64 7.42
C CYS A 445 3.72 -28.64 8.17
N GLY A 446 2.81 -27.74 7.80
CA GLY A 446 1.44 -27.79 8.31
C GLY A 446 0.81 -29.13 7.95
N GLU A 447 0.12 -29.78 8.88
CA GLU A 447 -0.79 -30.87 8.55
C GLU A 447 -1.82 -30.30 7.57
N GLU A 448 -1.96 -30.88 6.37
CA GLU A 448 -3.10 -30.59 5.51
C GLU A 448 -4.37 -30.76 6.37
N GLU A 449 -5.15 -29.70 6.56
CA GLU A 449 -6.52 -29.85 7.04
C GLU A 449 -7.22 -30.75 6.01
N LYS A 450 -7.30 -32.04 6.33
CA LYS A 450 -8.21 -32.95 5.65
C LYS A 450 -9.60 -32.38 5.83
N VAL A 451 -10.09 -31.69 4.81
CA VAL A 451 -11.50 -31.41 4.66
C VAL A 451 -12.15 -32.78 4.46
N GLU A 452 -12.61 -33.39 5.55
CA GLU A 452 -13.54 -34.51 5.47
C GLU A 452 -14.81 -33.99 4.79
N GLU A 453 -14.95 -34.33 3.51
CA GLU A 453 -16.15 -34.12 2.72
C GLU A 453 -17.28 -34.93 3.40
N ILE A 454 -18.10 -34.25 4.20
CA ILE A 454 -19.35 -34.81 4.72
C ILE A 454 -20.29 -34.92 3.53
N VAL A 455 -20.33 -36.10 2.92
CA VAL A 455 -21.41 -36.50 2.02
C VAL A 455 -22.65 -36.72 2.90
N GLU A 456 -23.52 -35.72 2.99
CA GLU A 456 -24.88 -35.97 3.45
C GLU A 456 -25.61 -36.78 2.35
N GLU A 457 -25.94 -38.03 2.68
CA GLU A 457 -26.91 -38.84 1.92
C GLU A 457 -28.26 -38.10 1.90
N GLU A 458 -28.58 -37.44 0.80
CA GLU A 458 -29.97 -37.08 0.49
C GLU A 458 -30.72 -38.37 0.15
N ALA A 459 -31.60 -38.77 1.05
CA ALA A 459 -32.53 -39.87 0.87
C ALA A 459 -33.52 -39.60 -0.27
N ASP A 460 -33.68 -40.62 -1.11
CA ASP A 460 -34.64 -40.72 -2.20
C ASP A 460 -36.05 -40.26 -1.82
N VAL A 461 -36.60 -39.31 -2.58
CA VAL A 461 -38.04 -39.06 -2.65
C VAL A 461 -38.52 -39.55 -4.01
N GLU A 462 -39.10 -40.76 -4.04
CA GLU A 462 -39.84 -41.29 -5.18
C GLU A 462 -41.05 -40.39 -5.50
N PRO A 463 -41.40 -40.21 -6.79
CA PRO A 463 -42.66 -39.57 -7.17
C PRO A 463 -43.80 -40.60 -7.11
N ASN A 464 -44.85 -40.28 -6.34
CA ASN A 464 -46.13 -40.99 -6.38
C ASN A 464 -46.84 -40.72 -7.71
N ASP A 465 -46.84 -41.71 -8.59
CA ASP A 465 -47.81 -41.84 -9.68
C ASP A 465 -49.07 -42.53 -9.13
N ASP A 466 -50.10 -41.75 -8.81
CA ASP A 466 -51.46 -42.26 -8.57
C ASP A 466 -52.26 -42.19 -9.89
N GLU A 467 -52.15 -43.23 -10.70
CA GLU A 467 -53.23 -43.67 -11.59
C GLU A 467 -53.80 -44.97 -11.01
N ASP A 468 -55.02 -44.93 -10.45
CA ASP A 468 -55.89 -46.08 -10.62
C ASP A 468 -57.36 -45.68 -10.82
N SER A 469 -57.86 -46.22 -11.92
CA SER A 469 -59.18 -46.13 -12.49
C SER A 469 -60.09 -47.21 -11.88
N ALA A 470 -61.34 -46.86 -11.58
CA ALA A 470 -62.41 -47.84 -11.44
C ALA A 470 -63.66 -47.38 -12.21
N GLU A 471 -63.81 -48.03 -13.36
CA GLU A 471 -64.97 -48.40 -14.17
C GLU A 471 -66.43 -48.18 -13.70
N THR A 472 -67.26 -47.98 -14.75
CA THR A 472 -68.59 -48.55 -15.06
C THR A 472 -69.91 -47.85 -14.66
N GLN A 473 -70.63 -47.43 -15.72
CA GLN A 473 -72.05 -47.73 -16.09
C GLN A 473 -73.12 -47.82 -14.98
N GLU A 474 -74.04 -46.85 -14.93
CA GLU A 474 -75.42 -46.87 -15.50
C GLU A 474 -76.09 -45.50 -15.34
#